data_AF-A0A0D3KWW2-F1
#
_entry.id   AF-A0A0D3KWW2-F1
#
_cell.length_a   1.000
_cell.length_b   1.000
_cell.length_c   1.000
_cell.angle_alpha   90.00
_cell.angle_beta   90.00
_cell.angle_gamma   90.00
#
_symmetry.space_group_name_H-M   'P 1'
#
loop_
_entity.id
_entity.type
_entity.pdbx_description
1 polymer ?
#
loop_
_entity_poly.entity_id
_entity_poly.type
_entity_poly.pdbx_seq_one_letter_code
_entity_poly.pdbx_strand_id
1 'polypeptide(L)'
;MSSARPFPTRQNLQIMKLKLVGAKKGHSLLKKKADALTMRLRALLTTILKAKEAMGKAFKDGNFAMAEVKYAAGDIKSAIIESVGTAQKRVETRVDNIAGVKVPVFKAVDMADAPVDYTGLARGGQQVTKARQTFSACVDTLIQLATLQTSFLILDEAIK
;
A
#
# COMPACT_ATOMS: atom_id res chain seq x y z
N MET A 1 9.81 38.86 7.30
CA MET A 1 10.62 39.65 6.35
C MET A 1 9.70 40.57 5.56
N SER A 2 9.79 41.89 5.77
CA SER A 2 9.02 42.88 4.98
C SER A 2 9.56 42.89 3.56
N SER A 3 8.82 42.33 2.60
CA SER A 3 9.19 42.32 1.18
C SER A 3 9.46 43.74 0.67
N ALA A 4 10.46 43.90 -0.20
CA ALA A 4 10.82 45.16 -0.85
C ALA A 4 9.57 45.88 -1.37
N ARG A 5 9.32 47.09 -0.87
CA ARG A 5 8.18 47.91 -1.28
C ARG A 5 8.48 48.48 -2.66
N PRO A 6 7.70 48.16 -3.70
CA PRO A 6 7.90 48.76 -5.02
C PRO A 6 7.59 50.26 -4.96
N PHE A 7 8.19 51.03 -5.88
CA PHE A 7 8.00 52.47 -5.97
C PHE A 7 6.50 52.82 -6.11
N PRO A 8 5.97 53.83 -5.41
CA PRO A 8 4.53 54.11 -5.35
C PRO A 8 4.01 54.78 -6.63
N THR A 9 3.81 53.98 -7.68
CA THR A 9 3.19 54.41 -8.95
C THR A 9 1.78 53.81 -9.10
N ARG A 10 0.89 54.47 -9.86
CA ARG A 10 -0.47 53.95 -10.13
C ARG A 10 -0.45 52.56 -10.77
N GLN A 11 0.51 52.33 -11.67
CA GLN A 11 0.73 51.04 -12.32
C GLN A 11 1.11 49.95 -11.31
N ASN A 12 2.03 50.24 -10.37
CA ASN A 12 2.41 49.29 -9.33
C ASN A 12 1.26 48.97 -8.37
N LEU A 13 0.42 49.95 -8.04
CA LEU A 13 -0.78 49.72 -7.23
C LEU A 13 -1.78 48.78 -7.92
N GLN A 14 -1.98 48.91 -9.24
CA GLN A 14 -2.84 48.00 -10.01
C GLN A 14 -2.27 46.57 -10.05
N ILE A 15 -0.97 46.41 -10.27
CA ILE A 15 -0.28 45.11 -10.24
C ILE A 15 -0.44 44.45 -8.86
N MET A 16 -0.27 45.22 -7.77
CA MET A 16 -0.42 44.69 -6.41
C MET A 16 -1.87 44.29 -6.09
N LYS A 17 -2.87 45.04 -6.56
CA LYS A 17 -4.29 44.65 -6.44
C LYS A 17 -4.58 43.33 -7.16
N LEU A 18 -4.09 43.17 -8.39
CA LEU A 18 -4.24 41.92 -9.14
C LEU A 18 -3.56 40.74 -8.45
N LYS A 19 -2.32 40.93 -7.97
CA LYS A 19 -1.61 39.93 -7.17
C LYS A 19 -2.37 39.54 -5.91
N LEU A 20 -2.95 40.51 -5.20
CA LEU A 20 -3.75 40.26 -4.00
C LEU A 20 -5.01 39.44 -4.32
N VAL A 21 -5.74 39.75 -5.39
CA VAL A 21 -6.92 38.98 -5.80
C VAL A 21 -6.53 37.56 -6.23
N GLY A 22 -5.45 37.43 -7.01
CA GLY A 22 -4.90 36.13 -7.42
C GLY A 22 -4.47 35.28 -6.23
N ALA A 23 -3.77 35.87 -5.26
CA ALA A 23 -3.33 35.20 -4.04
C ALA A 23 -4.52 34.77 -3.17
N LYS A 24 -5.55 35.62 -3.01
CA LYS A 24 -6.78 35.25 -2.28
C LYS A 24 -7.48 34.05 -2.93
N LYS A 25 -7.63 34.07 -4.26
CA LYS A 25 -8.23 32.94 -5.02
C LYS A 25 -7.36 31.69 -4.90
N GLY A 26 -6.05 31.78 -5.16
CA GLY A 26 -5.11 30.67 -5.03
C GLY A 26 -5.12 30.04 -3.64
N HIS A 27 -5.12 30.85 -2.58
CA HIS A 27 -5.21 30.36 -1.20
C HIS A 27 -6.51 29.58 -0.97
N SER A 28 -7.66 30.10 -1.38
CA SER A 28 -8.94 29.39 -1.24
C SER A 28 -8.99 28.07 -2.02
N LEU A 29 -8.37 27.99 -3.19
CA LEU A 29 -8.28 26.75 -3.99
C LEU A 29 -7.37 25.73 -3.32
N LEU A 30 -6.19 26.15 -2.85
CA LEU A 30 -5.26 25.28 -2.13
C LEU A 30 -5.86 24.78 -0.81
N LYS A 31 -6.61 25.64 -0.10
CA LYS A 31 -7.30 25.25 1.13
C LYS A 31 -8.37 24.18 0.86
N LYS A 32 -9.18 24.34 -0.19
CA LYS A 32 -10.15 23.31 -0.63
C LYS A 32 -9.49 21.98 -1.01
N LYS A 33 -8.34 22.03 -1.70
CA LYS A 33 -7.56 20.84 -2.04
C LYS A 33 -7.05 20.14 -0.77
N ALA A 34 -6.47 20.89 0.17
CA ALA A 34 -5.98 20.36 1.45
C ALA A 34 -7.12 19.74 2.28
N ASP A 35 -8.28 20.39 2.36
CA ASP A 35 -9.43 19.87 3.10
C ASP A 35 -9.96 18.56 2.47
N ALA A 36 -10.01 18.47 1.13
CA ALA A 36 -10.37 17.23 0.43
C ALA A 36 -9.36 16.09 0.67
N LEU A 37 -8.06 16.41 0.65
CA LEU A 37 -6.99 15.45 0.93
C LEU A 37 -7.04 14.95 2.38
N THR A 38 -7.22 15.84 3.36
CA THR A 38 -7.34 15.45 4.77
C THR A 38 -8.57 14.58 5.04
N MET A 39 -9.71 14.85 4.38
CA MET A 39 -10.89 13.98 4.47
C MET A 39 -10.59 12.57 3.95
N ARG A 40 -9.92 12.44 2.79
CA ARG A 40 -9.51 11.15 2.25
C ARG A 40 -8.47 10.44 3.12
N LEU A 41 -7.50 11.17 3.67
CA LEU A 41 -6.48 10.61 4.55
C LEU A 41 -7.12 10.00 5.81
N ARG A 42 -8.13 10.67 6.39
CA ARG A 42 -8.92 10.09 7.49
C ARG A 42 -9.67 8.84 7.08
N ALA A 43 -10.30 8.83 5.91
CA ALA A 43 -10.97 7.64 5.39
C ALA A 43 -9.97 6.48 5.21
N LEU A 44 -8.80 6.75 4.61
CA LEU A 44 -7.74 5.77 4.43
C LEU A 44 -7.25 5.19 5.77
N LEU A 45 -7.07 6.02 6.80
CA LEU A 45 -6.69 5.54 8.15
C LEU A 45 -7.68 4.50 8.69
N THR A 46 -8.99 4.74 8.55
CA THR A 46 -10.00 3.77 9.00
C THR A 46 -9.93 2.47 8.20
N THR A 47 -9.66 2.54 6.89
CA THR A 47 -9.49 1.34 6.05
C THR A 47 -8.21 0.58 6.37
N ILE A 48 -7.11 1.28 6.66
CA ILE A 48 -5.84 0.68 7.07
C ILE A 48 -6.00 -0.05 8.39
N LEU A 49 -6.70 0.54 9.35
CA LEU A 49 -6.95 -0.10 10.65
C LEU A 49 -7.72 -1.42 10.47
N LYS A 50 -8.82 -1.39 9.71
CA LYS A 50 -9.61 -2.60 9.39
C LYS A 50 -8.78 -3.65 8.65
N ALA A 51 -7.99 -3.23 7.66
CA ALA A 51 -7.12 -4.13 6.90
C ALA A 51 -6.02 -4.73 7.76
N LYS A 52 -5.47 -3.98 8.72
CA LYS A 52 -4.43 -4.46 9.66
C LYS A 52 -5.00 -5.48 10.64
N GLU A 53 -6.22 -5.29 11.12
CA GLU A 53 -6.93 -6.29 11.94
C GLU A 53 -7.21 -7.57 11.14
N ALA A 54 -7.67 -7.44 9.90
CA ALA A 54 -7.92 -8.57 9.00
C ALA A 54 -6.63 -9.35 8.69
N MET A 55 -5.53 -8.64 8.40
CA MET A 55 -4.20 -9.22 8.23
C MET A 55 -3.76 -10.00 9.47
N GLY A 56 -3.97 -9.44 10.67
CA GLY A 56 -3.63 -10.12 11.93
C GLY A 56 -4.37 -11.45 12.12
N LYS A 57 -5.66 -11.50 11.73
CA LYS A 57 -6.45 -12.74 11.73
C LYS A 57 -5.95 -13.74 10.69
N ALA A 58 -5.73 -13.31 9.45
CA ALA A 58 -5.23 -14.16 8.39
C ALA A 58 -3.86 -14.78 8.73
N PHE A 59 -2.94 -13.99 9.30
CA PHE A 59 -1.63 -14.48 9.74
C PHE A 59 -1.71 -15.44 10.92
N LYS A 60 -2.66 -15.24 11.83
CA LYS A 60 -2.91 -16.17 12.93
C LYS A 60 -3.32 -17.54 12.36
N ASP A 61 -4.25 -17.55 11.41
CA ASP A 61 -4.72 -18.78 10.75
C ASP A 61 -3.61 -19.43 9.91
N GLY A 62 -2.80 -18.65 9.20
CA GLY A 62 -1.62 -19.12 8.47
C GLY A 62 -0.58 -19.77 9.38
N ASN A 63 -0.30 -19.16 10.55
CA ASN A 63 0.60 -19.73 11.55
C ASN A 63 0.07 -21.04 12.15
N PHE A 64 -1.25 -21.16 12.35
CA PHE A 64 -1.86 -22.42 12.76
C PHE A 64 -1.72 -23.49 11.68
N ALA A 65 -1.97 -23.16 10.41
CA ALA A 65 -1.76 -24.09 9.29
C ALA A 65 -0.29 -24.55 9.20
N MET A 66 0.67 -23.65 9.46
CA MET A 66 2.10 -24.03 9.52
C MET A 66 2.41 -24.98 10.68
N ALA A 67 1.75 -24.81 11.82
CA ALA A 67 1.89 -25.71 12.96
C ALA A 67 1.32 -27.11 12.66
N GLU A 68 0.18 -27.20 11.95
CA GLU A 68 -0.39 -28.47 11.46
C GLU A 68 0.61 -29.20 10.54
N VAL A 69 1.25 -28.45 9.63
CA VAL A 69 2.29 -28.98 8.73
C VAL A 69 3.48 -29.51 9.52
N LYS A 70 3.99 -28.74 10.49
CA LYS A 70 5.11 -29.15 11.32
C LYS A 70 4.80 -30.41 12.13
N TYR A 71 3.56 -30.56 12.58
CA TYR A 71 3.11 -31.76 13.29
C TYR A 71 3.02 -32.98 12.37
N ALA A 72 2.46 -32.81 11.16
CA ALA A 72 2.21 -33.92 10.24
C ALA A 72 3.46 -34.41 9.49
N ALA A 73 4.40 -33.52 9.19
CA ALA A 73 5.54 -33.79 8.31
C ALA A 73 6.92 -33.47 8.91
N GLY A 74 6.98 -33.02 10.17
CA GLY A 74 8.24 -32.70 10.83
C GLY A 74 8.84 -31.37 10.35
N ASP A 75 10.17 -31.26 10.34
CA ASP A 75 10.85 -30.03 9.91
C ASP A 75 11.05 -29.98 8.39
N ILE A 76 10.23 -29.17 7.71
CA ILE A 76 10.25 -29.01 6.25
C ILE A 76 11.03 -27.74 5.84
N LYS A 77 11.60 -27.00 6.80
CA LYS A 77 12.19 -25.68 6.52
C LYS A 77 13.36 -25.75 5.54
N SER A 78 14.29 -26.69 5.73
CA SER A 78 15.45 -26.87 4.85
C SER A 78 15.02 -27.22 3.43
N ALA A 79 14.10 -28.18 3.29
CA ALA A 79 13.57 -28.60 1.99
C ALA A 79 12.86 -27.44 1.23
N ILE A 80 12.13 -26.58 1.95
CA ILE A 80 11.49 -25.41 1.34
C ILE A 80 12.54 -24.39 0.89
N ILE A 81 13.58 -24.13 1.70
CA ILE A 81 14.64 -23.18 1.36
C ILE A 81 15.45 -23.66 0.14
N GLU A 82 15.74 -24.95 0.07
CA GLU A 82 16.47 -25.56 -1.06
C GLU A 82 15.65 -25.60 -2.35
N SER A 83 14.32 -25.70 -2.24
CA SER A 83 13.41 -25.71 -3.41
C SER A 83 13.04 -24.33 -3.95
N VAL A 84 13.57 -23.24 -3.37
CA VAL A 84 13.28 -21.88 -3.86
C VAL A 84 13.99 -21.64 -5.19
N GLY A 85 13.22 -21.60 -6.27
CA GLY A 85 13.65 -21.14 -7.59
C GLY A 85 13.07 -19.75 -7.92
N THR A 86 12.21 -19.70 -8.95
CA THR A 86 11.53 -18.48 -9.36
C THR A 86 10.30 -18.18 -8.51
N ALA A 87 10.06 -16.91 -8.18
CA ALA A 87 8.88 -16.49 -7.42
C ALA A 87 7.57 -16.78 -8.18
N GLN A 88 6.65 -17.48 -7.50
CA GLN A 88 5.30 -17.79 -8.00
C GLN A 88 4.38 -16.57 -8.03
N LYS A 89 4.43 -15.74 -6.97
CA LYS A 89 3.69 -14.47 -6.91
C LYS A 89 4.62 -13.31 -7.17
N ARG A 90 4.27 -12.46 -8.13
CA ARG A 90 4.97 -11.20 -8.41
C ARG A 90 4.05 -10.02 -8.15
N VAL A 91 4.66 -8.86 -7.88
CA VAL A 91 3.93 -7.62 -7.65
C VAL A 91 4.17 -6.69 -8.82
N GLU A 92 3.09 -6.27 -9.47
CA GLU A 92 3.12 -5.21 -10.48
C GLU A 92 2.68 -3.88 -9.86
N THR A 93 3.36 -2.80 -10.26
CA THR A 93 3.03 -1.45 -9.81
C THR A 93 2.28 -0.70 -10.90
N ARG A 94 1.15 -0.10 -10.55
CA ARG A 94 0.41 0.84 -11.40
C ARG A 94 0.36 2.21 -10.74
N VAL A 95 0.23 3.27 -11.53
CA VAL A 95 0.09 4.63 -10.98
C VAL A 95 -1.38 5.02 -11.03
N ASP A 96 -1.92 5.45 -9.89
CA ASP A 96 -3.26 6.01 -9.75
C ASP A 96 -3.16 7.51 -9.38
N ASN A 97 -4.19 8.29 -9.71
CA ASN A 97 -4.22 9.74 -9.44
C ASN A 97 -5.34 10.09 -8.45
N ILE A 98 -4.95 10.47 -7.25
CA ILE A 98 -5.87 10.84 -6.17
C ILE A 98 -5.77 12.35 -5.93
N ALA A 99 -6.80 13.09 -6.34
CA ALA A 99 -6.91 14.54 -6.13
C ALA A 99 -5.67 15.35 -6.61
N GLY A 100 -5.04 14.89 -7.70
CA GLY A 100 -3.86 15.51 -8.29
C GLY A 100 -2.52 15.03 -7.70
N VAL A 101 -2.53 13.98 -6.87
CA VAL A 101 -1.34 13.31 -6.34
C VAL A 101 -1.22 11.93 -7.00
N LYS A 102 -0.07 11.64 -7.59
CA LYS A 102 0.21 10.32 -8.20
C LYS A 102 0.63 9.35 -7.11
N VAL A 103 -0.09 8.24 -6.99
CA VAL A 103 0.10 7.22 -5.97
C VAL A 103 0.34 5.87 -6.64
N PRO A 104 1.37 5.10 -6.23
CA PRO A 104 1.56 3.73 -6.70
C PRO A 104 0.55 2.78 -6.06
N VAL A 105 -0.05 1.93 -6.87
CA VAL A 105 -0.98 0.87 -6.52
C VAL A 105 -0.35 -0.47 -6.88
N PHE A 106 -0.26 -1.39 -5.92
CA PHE A 106 0.33 -2.70 -6.15
C PHE A 106 -0.76 -3.71 -6.51
N LYS A 107 -0.46 -4.58 -7.49
CA LYS A 107 -1.31 -5.71 -7.88
C LYS A 107 -0.52 -7.00 -7.83
N ALA A 108 -1.11 -8.03 -7.23
CA ALA A 108 -0.55 -9.38 -7.29
C ALA A 108 -0.76 -9.96 -8.69
N VAL A 109 0.28 -10.55 -9.26
CA VAL A 109 0.24 -11.33 -10.49
C VAL A 109 0.78 -12.71 -10.20
N ASP A 110 -0.08 -13.71 -10.39
CA ASP A 110 0.29 -15.11 -10.26
C ASP A 110 0.97 -15.56 -11.56
N MET A 111 2.20 -16.02 -11.44
CA MET A 111 2.89 -16.71 -12.52
C MET A 111 2.40 -18.15 -12.60
N ALA A 112 2.33 -18.70 -13.81
CA ALA A 112 1.92 -20.08 -14.05
C ALA A 112 2.76 -21.03 -13.18
N ASP A 113 2.06 -21.93 -12.48
CA ASP A 113 2.63 -22.76 -11.43
C ASP A 113 3.62 -23.77 -12.03
N ALA A 114 4.86 -23.78 -11.54
CA ALA A 114 5.67 -24.99 -11.63
C ALA A 114 5.17 -25.92 -10.52
N PRO A 115 4.73 -27.15 -10.82
CA PRO A 115 4.32 -28.09 -9.79
C PRO A 115 5.52 -28.37 -8.88
N VAL A 116 5.49 -27.84 -7.66
CA VAL A 116 6.43 -28.21 -6.61
C VAL A 116 5.98 -29.58 -6.13
N ASP A 117 6.67 -30.61 -6.61
CA ASP A 117 6.32 -31.99 -6.32
C ASP A 117 6.71 -32.32 -4.87
N TYR A 118 5.73 -32.34 -3.98
CA TYR A 118 5.89 -32.76 -2.58
C TYR A 118 5.92 -34.29 -2.44
N THR A 119 6.23 -35.01 -3.52
CA THR A 119 6.39 -36.46 -3.56
C THR A 119 7.50 -36.88 -2.60
N GLY A 120 7.13 -37.49 -1.48
CA GLY A 120 8.05 -37.84 -0.38
C GLY A 120 7.50 -37.48 1.00
N LEU A 121 6.55 -36.53 1.06
CA LEU A 121 5.84 -36.14 2.28
C LEU A 121 4.58 -36.97 2.50
N ALA A 122 4.71 -38.30 2.56
CA ALA A 122 3.66 -39.30 2.82
C ALA A 122 2.22 -38.75 2.98
N ARG A 123 1.72 -38.57 4.22
CA ARG A 123 0.41 -37.95 4.53
C ARG A 123 0.49 -36.42 4.74
N GLY A 124 1.69 -35.84 4.70
CA GLY A 124 1.94 -34.42 4.96
C GLY A 124 1.67 -33.49 3.77
N GLY A 125 1.73 -34.00 2.54
CA GLY A 125 1.57 -33.19 1.32
C GLY A 125 0.23 -32.43 1.23
N GLN A 126 -0.86 -33.00 1.75
CA GLN A 126 -2.16 -32.32 1.80
C GLN A 126 -2.15 -31.12 2.76
N GLN A 127 -1.51 -31.27 3.93
CA GLN A 127 -1.40 -30.18 4.90
C GLN A 127 -0.49 -29.07 4.37
N VAL A 128 0.59 -29.42 3.67
CA VAL A 128 1.49 -28.45 3.02
C VAL A 128 0.74 -27.65 1.95
N THR A 129 -0.09 -28.31 1.15
CA THR A 129 -0.91 -27.65 0.12
C THR A 129 -1.92 -26.68 0.73
N LYS A 130 -2.60 -27.11 1.81
CA LYS A 130 -3.53 -26.26 2.57
C LYS A 130 -2.80 -25.04 3.15
N ALA A 131 -1.63 -25.23 3.78
CA ALA A 131 -0.83 -24.13 4.30
C ALA A 131 -0.35 -23.19 3.19
N ARG A 132 0.04 -23.70 2.02
CA ARG A 132 0.42 -22.89 0.86
C ARG A 132 -0.75 -22.00 0.41
N GLN A 133 -1.97 -22.54 0.36
CA GLN A 133 -3.15 -21.76 0.00
C GLN A 133 -3.47 -20.67 1.04
N THR A 134 -3.38 -20.97 2.35
CA THR A 134 -3.63 -19.97 3.39
C THR A 134 -2.58 -18.86 3.38
N PHE A 135 -1.28 -19.20 3.23
CA PHE A 135 -0.22 -18.20 3.09
C PHE A 135 -0.31 -17.40 1.80
N SER A 136 -0.74 -18.03 0.70
CA SER A 136 -1.00 -17.35 -0.56
C SER A 136 -2.05 -16.25 -0.38
N ALA A 137 -3.15 -16.53 0.31
CA ALA A 137 -4.16 -15.54 0.64
C ALA A 137 -3.64 -14.46 1.61
N CYS A 138 -2.80 -14.82 2.58
CA CYS A 138 -2.16 -13.85 3.48
C CYS A 138 -1.30 -12.84 2.72
N VAL A 139 -0.51 -13.30 1.74
CA VAL A 139 0.31 -12.44 0.90
C VAL A 139 -0.56 -11.46 0.10
N ASP A 140 -1.72 -11.88 -0.40
CA ASP A 140 -2.63 -10.97 -1.10
C ASP A 140 -3.15 -9.85 -0.18
N THR A 141 -3.54 -10.20 1.06
CA THR A 141 -3.96 -9.19 2.04
C THR A 141 -2.82 -8.24 2.41
N LEU A 142 -1.57 -8.71 2.43
CA LEU A 142 -0.39 -7.87 2.66
C LEU A 142 -0.14 -6.92 1.51
N ILE A 143 -0.26 -7.37 0.26
CA ILE A 143 -0.07 -6.51 -0.92
C ILE A 143 -1.11 -5.39 -0.93
N GLN A 144 -2.37 -5.70 -0.56
CA GLN A 144 -3.42 -4.70 -0.39
C GLN A 144 -3.09 -3.72 0.73
N LEU A 145 -2.64 -4.20 1.89
CA LEU A 145 -2.26 -3.33 3.01
C LEU A 145 -1.06 -2.44 2.65
N ALA A 146 -0.05 -2.99 1.99
CA ALA A 146 1.13 -2.26 1.54
C ALA A 146 0.74 -1.11 0.59
N THR A 147 -0.20 -1.36 -0.33
CA THR A 147 -0.77 -0.33 -1.21
C THR A 147 -1.41 0.80 -0.42
N LEU A 148 -2.22 0.47 0.59
CA LEU A 148 -2.86 1.48 1.43
C LEU A 148 -1.83 2.27 2.24
N GLN A 149 -0.79 1.62 2.78
CA GLN A 149 0.26 2.28 3.56
C GLN A 149 1.13 3.21 2.72
N THR A 150 1.57 2.79 1.54
CA THR A 150 2.33 3.66 0.62
C THR A 150 1.48 4.84 0.16
N SER A 151 0.20 4.61 -0.15
CA SER A 151 -0.73 5.69 -0.49
C SER A 151 -0.87 6.71 0.63
N PHE A 152 -0.94 6.24 1.88
CA PHE A 152 -1.07 7.11 3.04
C PHE A 152 0.17 7.98 3.23
N LEU A 153 1.38 7.40 3.11
CA LEU A 153 2.63 8.13 3.30
C LEU A 153 2.79 9.24 2.26
N ILE A 154 2.51 8.94 0.99
CA ILE A 154 2.59 9.91 -0.11
C ILE A 154 1.52 11.01 0.03
N LEU A 155 0.30 10.65 0.47
CA LEU A 155 -0.76 11.63 0.70
C LEU A 155 -0.50 12.51 1.92
N ASP A 156 0.11 11.99 2.99
CA ASP A 156 0.51 12.79 4.16
C ASP A 156 1.61 13.80 3.79
N GLU A 157 2.60 13.35 3.01
CA GLU A 157 3.65 14.23 2.49
C GLU A 157 3.08 15.33 1.58
N ALA A 158 2.07 15.02 0.76
CA ALA A 158 1.42 16.00 -0.11
C ALA A 158 0.53 17.02 0.63
N ILE A 159 0.17 16.77 1.89
CA ILE A 159 -0.65 17.67 2.73
C ILE A 159 0.21 18.63 3.56
N LYS A 160 1.43 18.20 3.95
CA LYS A 160 2.41 19.04 4.65
C LYS A 160 2.89 20.21 3.79
#